data_AF-A0A1V5S1P5-F1
#
_entry.id   AF-A0A1V5S1P5-F1
#
_cell.length_a   1.000
_cell.length_b   1.000
_cell.length_c   1.000
_cell.angle_alpha   90.00
_cell.angle_beta   90.00
_cell.angle_gamma   90.00
#
_symmetry.space_group_name_H-M   'P 1'
#
loop_
_entity.id
_entity.type
_entity.pdbx_description
1 polymer ?
#
loop_
_entity_poly.entity_id
_entity_poly.type
_entity_poly.pdbx_seq_one_letter_code
_entity_poly.pdbx_strand_id
1 'polypeptide(L)'
;MTGLSDYIDKTLAGIKNNDALYRYKGKLLGEMSARADELQMRGLSDKKVILDLIEQEYPNLAEDFLQRQKKQKSGKSALLKGLSLITGFLLYTFVLTLVYLAFSFITEAWALSWLIMVNGIILFLVVYFLKLLGSTAGKHRYKTARACLIAAIMLCAVFVFLISQVLLTVNKSYLIFLAAVAIAIICDVILAYSTNQKFAIFNLLIALPSSAALIYIILSLLELISWHPYWLIILNAFLADFIIIILAISRNSKNSEKEEADDLWKEN
;
A
#
# COMPACT_ATOMS: atom_id res chain seq x y z
N MET A 1 -46.72 13.39 -24.76
CA MET A 1 -45.30 13.56 -24.37
C MET A 1 -45.13 13.23 -22.88
N THR A 2 -45.66 12.09 -22.45
CA THR A 2 -45.80 11.68 -21.04
C THR A 2 -45.26 10.27 -20.88
N GLY A 3 -43.95 10.09 -21.06
CA GLY A 3 -43.32 8.76 -21.05
C GLY A 3 -42.01 8.75 -20.28
N LEU A 4 -40.96 9.37 -20.83
CA LEU A 4 -39.60 9.27 -20.26
C LEU A 4 -39.33 10.26 -19.13
N SER A 5 -39.72 11.54 -19.27
CA SER A 5 -39.50 12.53 -18.21
C SER A 5 -40.23 12.17 -16.92
N ASP A 6 -41.45 11.64 -17.06
CA ASP A 6 -42.29 11.26 -15.92
C ASP A 6 -41.73 10.01 -15.22
N TYR A 7 -41.22 9.04 -15.98
CA TYR A 7 -40.45 7.91 -15.46
C TYR A 7 -39.21 8.38 -14.68
N ILE A 8 -38.39 9.26 -15.27
CA ILE A 8 -37.18 9.80 -14.62
C ILE A 8 -37.52 10.54 -13.32
N ASP A 9 -38.58 11.35 -13.33
CA ASP A 9 -39.00 12.11 -12.16
C ASP A 9 -39.56 11.21 -11.05
N LYS A 10 -40.34 10.19 -11.40
CA LYS A 10 -40.88 9.20 -10.46
C LYS A 10 -39.77 8.34 -9.84
N THR A 11 -38.82 7.87 -10.63
CA THR A 11 -37.72 7.00 -10.19
C THR A 11 -36.68 7.77 -9.34
N LEU A 12 -36.58 9.10 -9.53
CA LEU A 12 -35.67 9.97 -8.77
C LEU A 12 -36.37 10.85 -7.71
N ALA A 13 -37.68 10.72 -7.51
CA ALA A 13 -38.46 11.55 -6.58
C ALA A 13 -37.96 11.48 -5.12
N GLY A 14 -37.36 10.35 -4.73
CA GLY A 14 -36.81 10.14 -3.38
C GLY A 14 -35.45 10.80 -3.12
N ILE A 15 -34.82 11.43 -4.12
CA ILE A 15 -33.49 12.02 -4.00
C ILE A 15 -33.60 13.53 -3.85
N LYS A 16 -32.92 14.09 -2.83
CA LYS A 16 -32.90 15.54 -2.58
C LYS A 16 -32.49 16.31 -3.83
N ASN A 17 -33.37 17.21 -4.28
CA ASN A 17 -33.13 18.07 -5.44
C ASN A 17 -31.88 18.93 -5.22
N ASN A 18 -30.93 18.83 -6.15
CA ASN A 18 -29.67 19.58 -6.13
C ASN A 18 -29.27 19.85 -7.59
N ASP A 19 -28.43 20.85 -7.86
CA ASP A 19 -28.00 21.22 -9.22
C ASP A 19 -27.36 20.02 -9.96
N ALA A 20 -26.69 19.13 -9.22
CA ALA A 20 -26.16 17.88 -9.75
C ALA A 20 -27.24 16.89 -10.22
N LEU A 21 -28.40 16.84 -9.54
CA LEU A 21 -29.53 15.98 -9.93
C LEU A 21 -30.22 16.55 -11.17
N TYR A 22 -30.38 17.87 -11.25
CA TYR A 22 -30.96 18.55 -12.41
C TYR A 22 -30.16 18.28 -13.69
N ARG A 23 -28.83 18.45 -13.63
CA ARG A 23 -27.93 18.14 -14.75
C ARG A 23 -27.94 16.66 -15.13
N TYR A 24 -28.08 15.78 -14.14
CA TYR A 24 -28.18 14.34 -14.38
C TYR A 24 -29.48 13.97 -15.10
N LYS A 25 -30.62 14.50 -14.63
CA LYS A 25 -31.93 14.32 -15.28
C LYS A 25 -31.92 14.79 -16.74
N GLY A 26 -31.38 15.98 -17.00
CA GLY A 26 -31.29 16.52 -18.36
C GLY A 26 -30.41 15.67 -19.28
N LYS A 27 -29.26 15.17 -18.78
CA LYS A 27 -28.39 14.28 -19.56
C LYS A 27 -29.05 12.94 -19.85
N LEU A 28 -29.69 12.34 -18.84
CA LEU A 28 -30.37 11.06 -18.94
C LEU A 28 -31.56 11.12 -19.92
N LEU A 29 -32.34 12.20 -19.86
CA LEU A 29 -33.43 12.44 -20.81
C LEU A 29 -32.92 12.52 -22.25
N GLY A 30 -31.78 13.19 -22.47
CA GLY A 30 -31.14 13.24 -23.79
C GLY A 30 -30.64 11.88 -24.28
N GLU A 31 -30.00 11.09 -23.40
CA GLU A 31 -29.55 9.72 -23.71
C GLU A 31 -30.73 8.79 -24.05
N MET A 32 -31.80 8.83 -23.25
CA MET A 32 -33.01 8.03 -23.49
C MET A 32 -33.76 8.45 -24.75
N SER A 33 -33.80 9.75 -25.05
CA SER A 33 -34.47 10.26 -26.25
C SER A 33 -33.69 9.87 -27.53
N ALA A 34 -32.37 9.99 -27.52
CA ALA A 34 -31.53 9.52 -28.64
C ALA A 34 -31.67 8.01 -28.87
N ARG A 35 -31.78 7.23 -27.78
CA ARG A 35 -32.01 5.79 -27.86
C ARG A 35 -33.40 5.43 -28.40
N ALA A 36 -34.42 6.20 -28.02
CA ALA A 36 -35.78 6.06 -28.56
C ALA A 36 -35.81 6.32 -30.07
N ASP A 37 -35.11 7.36 -30.54
CA ASP A 37 -34.99 7.70 -31.96
C ASP A 37 -34.28 6.57 -32.73
N GLU A 38 -33.24 5.97 -32.15
CA GLU A 38 -32.53 4.83 -32.75
C GLU A 38 -33.43 3.59 -32.88
N LEU A 39 -34.22 3.27 -31.86
CA LEU A 39 -35.17 2.15 -31.89
C LEU A 39 -36.28 2.38 -32.92
N GLN A 40 -36.72 3.63 -33.07
CA GLN A 40 -37.69 4.02 -34.09
C GLN A 40 -37.11 3.89 -35.51
N MET A 41 -35.85 4.29 -35.73
CA MET A 41 -35.15 4.10 -37.01
C MET A 41 -34.94 2.62 -37.37
N ARG A 42 -34.85 1.73 -36.37
CA ARG A 42 -34.75 0.27 -36.56
C ARG A 42 -36.09 -0.41 -36.88
N GLY A 43 -37.17 0.35 -37.00
CA GLY A 43 -38.48 -0.14 -37.45
C GLY A 43 -39.47 -0.47 -36.33
N LEU A 44 -39.17 -0.13 -35.07
CA LEU A 44 -40.20 -0.15 -34.02
C LEU A 44 -41.11 1.08 -34.16
N SER A 45 -42.38 0.84 -34.49
CA SER A 45 -43.38 1.91 -34.63
C SER A 45 -44.22 2.15 -33.36
N ASP A 46 -44.26 1.16 -32.45
CA ASP A 46 -45.06 1.26 -31.22
C ASP A 46 -44.31 2.00 -30.11
N LYS A 47 -44.80 3.20 -29.77
CA LYS A 47 -44.24 4.06 -28.74
C LYS A 47 -44.27 3.43 -27.35
N LYS A 48 -45.24 2.56 -27.04
CA LYS A 48 -45.30 1.87 -25.74
C LYS A 48 -44.19 0.84 -25.60
N VAL A 49 -43.94 0.08 -26.66
CA VAL A 49 -42.87 -0.93 -26.68
C VAL A 49 -41.49 -0.28 -26.57
N ILE A 50 -41.28 0.86 -27.25
CA ILE A 50 -40.04 1.64 -27.13
C ILE A 50 -39.84 2.14 -25.69
N LEU A 51 -40.89 2.62 -25.04
CA LEU A 51 -40.84 3.05 -23.64
C LEU A 51 -40.50 1.89 -22.69
N ASP A 52 -41.19 0.76 -22.80
CA ASP A 52 -40.92 -0.43 -21.97
C ASP A 52 -39.49 -0.96 -22.15
N LEU A 53 -38.97 -0.94 -23.38
CA LEU A 53 -37.58 -1.32 -23.68
C LEU A 53 -36.57 -0.38 -23.01
N ILE A 54 -36.81 0.92 -23.04
CA ILE A 54 -35.94 1.90 -22.40
C ILE A 54 -36.04 1.79 -20.86
N GLU A 55 -37.24 1.56 -20.32
CA GLU A 55 -37.40 1.32 -18.88
C GLU A 55 -36.64 0.05 -18.43
N GLN A 56 -36.62 -1.01 -19.25
CA GLN A 56 -35.80 -2.20 -19.01
C GLN A 56 -34.28 -1.97 -19.17
N GLU A 57 -33.85 -1.13 -20.10
CA GLU A 57 -32.43 -0.78 -20.27
C GLU A 57 -31.91 0.05 -19.07
N TYR A 58 -32.79 0.80 -18.38
CA TYR A 58 -32.44 1.67 -17.25
C TYR A 58 -33.26 1.37 -15.97
N PRO A 59 -33.07 0.20 -15.33
CA PRO A 59 -33.89 -0.23 -14.20
C PRO A 59 -33.57 0.51 -12.89
N ASN A 60 -32.30 0.87 -12.63
CA ASN A 60 -31.83 1.41 -11.34
C ASN A 60 -31.16 2.80 -11.44
N LEU A 61 -31.90 3.79 -11.96
CA LEU A 61 -31.42 5.17 -12.13
C LEU A 61 -30.98 5.86 -10.83
N ALA A 62 -31.66 5.58 -9.72
CA ALA A 62 -31.34 6.15 -8.42
C ALA A 62 -29.98 5.66 -7.89
N GLU A 63 -29.70 4.36 -8.04
CA GLU A 63 -28.43 3.76 -7.63
C GLU A 63 -27.27 4.29 -8.49
N ASP A 64 -27.48 4.43 -9.80
CA ASP A 64 -26.50 4.99 -10.72
C ASP A 64 -26.13 6.44 -10.37
N PHE A 65 -27.12 7.27 -10.05
CA PHE A 65 -26.87 8.63 -9.58
C PHE A 65 -26.07 8.65 -8.27
N LEU A 66 -26.45 7.81 -7.29
CA LEU A 66 -25.74 7.71 -6.02
C LEU A 66 -24.31 7.19 -6.18
N GLN A 67 -24.08 6.22 -7.07
CA GLN A 67 -22.74 5.73 -7.40
C GLN A 67 -21.89 6.81 -8.05
N ARG A 68 -22.43 7.57 -9.01
CA ARG A 68 -21.73 8.70 -9.65
C ARG A 68 -21.40 9.79 -8.63
N GLN A 69 -22.33 10.11 -7.73
CA GLN A 69 -22.08 11.09 -6.67
C GLN A 69 -21.01 10.60 -5.68
N LYS A 70 -21.03 9.32 -5.28
CA LYS A 70 -20.00 8.71 -4.45
C LYS A 70 -18.63 8.75 -5.13
N LYS A 71 -18.54 8.42 -6.42
CA LYS A 71 -17.29 8.52 -7.22
C LYS A 71 -16.78 9.95 -7.34
N GLN A 72 -17.66 10.93 -7.53
CA GLN A 72 -17.27 12.33 -7.63
C GLN A 72 -16.82 12.92 -6.28
N LYS A 73 -17.52 12.57 -5.19
CA LYS A 73 -17.12 12.94 -3.81
C LYS A 73 -15.80 12.27 -3.41
N SER A 74 -15.59 11.00 -3.76
CA SER A 74 -14.34 10.30 -3.49
C SER A 74 -13.17 10.88 -4.29
N GLY A 75 -13.38 11.25 -5.56
CA GLY A 75 -12.40 11.93 -6.40
C GLY A 75 -12.02 13.31 -5.84
N LYS A 76 -13.00 14.15 -5.48
CA LYS A 76 -12.73 15.46 -4.85
C LYS A 76 -12.03 15.33 -3.49
N SER A 77 -12.42 14.35 -2.67
CA SER A 77 -11.75 14.08 -1.40
C SER A 77 -10.31 13.60 -1.59
N ALA A 78 -10.03 12.79 -2.62
CA ALA A 78 -8.68 12.35 -2.94
C ALA A 78 -7.80 13.51 -3.40
N LEU A 79 -8.34 14.42 -4.22
CA LEU A 79 -7.63 15.64 -4.65
C LEU A 79 -7.33 16.56 -3.46
N LEU A 80 -8.31 16.82 -2.58
CA LEU A 80 -8.11 17.64 -1.38
C LEU A 80 -7.08 17.02 -0.43
N LYS A 81 -7.08 15.70 -0.26
CA LYS A 81 -6.06 14.98 0.52
C LYS A 81 -4.67 15.10 -0.10
N GLY A 82 -4.56 15.00 -1.42
CA GLY A 82 -3.30 15.20 -2.14
C GLY A 82 -2.78 16.63 -1.99
N LEU A 83 -3.67 17.62 -2.11
CA LEU A 83 -3.33 19.03 -1.98
C LEU A 83 -2.89 19.37 -0.56
N SER A 84 -3.60 18.87 0.46
CA SER A 84 -3.20 18.99 1.86
C SER A 84 -1.83 18.38 2.15
N LEU A 85 -1.47 17.27 1.50
CA LEU A 85 -0.16 16.65 1.66
C LEU A 85 0.96 17.49 1.06
N ILE A 86 0.72 18.07 -0.12
CA ILE A 86 1.67 18.99 -0.78
C ILE A 86 1.87 20.24 0.07
N THR A 87 0.77 20.86 0.56
CA THR A 87 0.85 22.03 1.43
C THR A 87 1.58 21.70 2.74
N GLY A 88 1.32 20.53 3.33
CA GLY A 88 2.02 20.07 4.53
C GLY A 88 3.52 19.85 4.31
N PHE A 89 3.91 19.28 3.16
CA PHE A 89 5.32 19.13 2.79
C PHE A 89 6.00 20.49 2.62
N LEU A 90 5.35 21.43 1.92
CA LEU A 90 5.87 22.78 1.71
C LEU A 90 6.08 23.54 3.03
N LEU A 91 5.11 23.42 3.95
CA LEU A 91 5.22 24.03 5.27
C LEU A 91 6.35 23.38 6.09
N TYR A 92 6.46 22.05 6.06
CA TYR A 92 7.53 21.33 6.74
C TYR A 92 8.92 21.73 6.24
N THR A 93 9.13 21.78 4.92
CA THR A 93 10.42 22.17 4.34
C THR A 93 10.75 23.63 4.61
N PHE A 94 9.74 24.52 4.62
CA PHE A 94 9.93 25.92 5.02
C PHE A 94 10.40 26.04 6.48
N VAL A 95 9.73 25.37 7.41
CA VAL A 95 10.13 25.36 8.83
C VAL A 95 11.52 24.75 9.00
N LEU A 96 11.82 23.65 8.31
CA LEU A 96 13.14 23.01 8.34
C LEU A 96 14.23 23.96 7.83
N THR A 97 13.94 24.75 6.79
CA THR A 97 14.85 25.75 6.24
C THR A 97 15.13 26.86 7.26
N LEU A 98 14.12 27.33 7.99
CA LEU A 98 14.31 28.30 9.08
C LEU A 98 15.18 27.74 10.21
N VAL A 99 14.96 26.49 10.61
CA VAL A 99 15.80 25.81 11.63
C VAL A 99 17.25 25.67 11.14
N TYR A 100 17.43 25.26 9.89
CA TYR A 100 18.74 25.18 9.25
C TYR A 100 19.46 26.54 9.24
N LEU A 101 18.80 27.61 8.79
CA LEU A 101 19.39 28.96 8.76
C LEU A 101 19.74 29.43 10.18
N ALA A 102 18.81 29.30 11.13
CA ALA A 102 19.02 29.72 12.51
C ALA A 102 20.25 29.01 13.12
N PHE A 103 20.34 27.68 12.96
CA PHE A 103 21.47 26.91 13.47
C PHE A 103 22.78 27.28 12.77
N SER A 104 22.75 27.49 11.45
CA SER A 104 23.94 27.82 10.67
C SER A 104 24.48 29.22 10.96
N PHE A 105 23.62 30.20 11.26
CA PHE A 105 24.04 31.54 11.68
C PHE A 105 24.59 31.57 13.11
N ILE A 106 24.02 30.78 14.02
CA ILE A 106 24.49 30.72 15.42
C ILE A 106 25.84 30.03 15.52
N THR A 107 26.05 28.96 14.77
CA THR A 107 27.24 28.09 14.90
C THR A 107 28.33 28.37 13.88
N GLU A 108 28.05 29.15 12.84
CA GLU A 108 28.91 29.40 11.67
C GLU A 108 29.41 28.12 10.96
N ALA A 109 28.87 26.96 11.31
CA ALA A 109 29.31 25.64 10.87
C ALA A 109 28.55 25.18 9.61
N TRP A 110 28.66 25.97 8.53
CA TRP A 110 28.00 25.71 7.24
C TRP A 110 28.29 24.32 6.66
N ALA A 111 29.48 23.78 6.94
CA ALA A 111 29.91 22.46 6.49
C ALA A 111 29.16 21.30 7.16
N LEU A 112 28.50 21.52 8.30
CA LEU A 112 27.75 20.50 9.03
C LEU A 112 26.25 20.79 9.04
N SER A 113 25.85 22.06 9.01
CA SER A 113 24.45 22.47 9.12
C SER A 113 23.58 21.97 7.96
N TRP A 114 24.14 21.76 6.75
CA TRP A 114 23.40 21.19 5.61
C TRP A 114 22.80 19.81 5.91
N LEU A 115 23.41 19.06 6.82
CA LEU A 115 22.95 17.75 7.25
C LEU A 115 21.56 17.82 7.91
N ILE A 116 21.23 18.94 8.56
CA ILE A 116 19.90 19.20 9.13
C ILE A 116 18.83 19.17 8.05
N MET A 117 19.09 19.81 6.91
CA MET A 117 18.15 19.84 5.77
C MET A 117 17.97 18.44 5.18
N VAL A 118 19.07 17.75 4.88
CA VAL A 118 19.02 16.44 4.23
C VAL A 118 18.37 15.40 5.15
N ASN A 119 18.79 15.31 6.41
CA ASN A 119 18.20 14.37 7.36
C ASN A 119 16.76 14.71 7.71
N GLY A 120 16.39 15.99 7.78
CA GLY A 120 15.01 16.41 7.99
C GLY A 120 14.09 15.98 6.84
N ILE A 121 14.54 16.08 5.59
CA ILE A 121 13.78 15.60 4.41
C ILE A 121 13.69 14.07 4.42
N ILE A 122 14.78 13.37 4.70
CA ILE A 122 14.79 11.90 4.80
C ILE A 122 13.79 11.43 5.87
N LEU A 123 13.78 12.05 7.05
CA LEU A 123 12.85 11.73 8.13
C LEU A 123 11.39 11.88 7.68
N PHE A 124 11.07 12.95 6.97
CA PHE A 124 9.73 13.16 6.42
C PHE A 124 9.33 12.03 5.46
N LEU A 125 10.24 11.64 4.56
CA LEU A 125 9.99 10.55 3.60
C LEU A 125 9.78 9.21 4.32
N VAL A 126 10.56 8.91 5.34
CA VAL A 126 10.39 7.69 6.17
C VAL A 126 8.99 7.66 6.78
N VAL A 127 8.56 8.75 7.44
CA VAL A 127 7.22 8.83 8.05
C VAL A 127 6.12 8.68 6.99
N TYR A 128 6.31 9.30 5.83
CA TYR A 128 5.39 9.17 4.70
C TYR A 128 5.26 7.72 4.20
N PHE A 129 6.38 7.02 3.98
CA PHE A 129 6.37 5.62 3.54
C PHE A 129 5.76 4.68 4.59
N LEU A 130 6.02 4.89 5.89
CA LEU A 130 5.40 4.12 6.97
C LEU A 130 3.87 4.33 7.03
N LYS A 131 3.40 5.56 6.83
CA LYS A 131 1.96 5.85 6.75
C LYS A 131 1.31 5.17 5.53
N LEU A 132 2.02 5.17 4.39
CA LEU A 132 1.55 4.50 3.17
C LEU A 132 1.53 2.98 3.33
N LEU A 133 2.50 2.41 4.07
CA LEU A 133 2.55 1.00 4.44
C LEU A 133 1.30 0.58 5.23
N GLY A 134 0.94 1.32 6.28
CA GLY A 134 -0.27 1.03 7.07
C GLY A 134 -1.57 1.06 6.26
N SER A 135 -1.66 1.97 5.28
CA SER A 135 -2.82 2.08 4.37
C SER A 135 -2.89 0.98 3.30
N THR A 136 -1.74 0.47 2.86
CA THR A 136 -1.65 -0.52 1.77
C THR A 136 -1.66 -1.97 2.27
N ALA A 137 -1.17 -2.23 3.48
CA ALA A 137 -1.18 -3.54 4.10
C ALA A 137 -2.61 -4.13 4.22
N GLY A 138 -3.60 -3.29 4.53
CA GLY A 138 -5.02 -3.72 4.65
C GLY A 138 -5.77 -3.94 3.32
N LYS A 139 -5.17 -3.63 2.16
CA LYS A 139 -5.87 -3.64 0.85
C LYS A 139 -5.40 -4.77 -0.09
N HIS A 140 -4.77 -5.81 0.44
CA HIS A 140 -4.15 -6.90 -0.34
C HIS A 140 -3.11 -6.44 -1.38
N ARG A 141 -2.56 -5.23 -1.25
CA ARG A 141 -1.52 -4.68 -2.14
C ARG A 141 -0.11 -4.99 -1.62
N TYR A 142 0.18 -6.29 -1.47
CA TYR A 142 1.40 -6.78 -0.83
C TYR A 142 2.70 -6.30 -1.51
N LYS A 143 2.73 -6.24 -2.86
CA LYS A 143 3.91 -5.77 -3.62
C LYS A 143 4.27 -4.32 -3.28
N THR A 144 3.25 -3.46 -3.18
CA THR A 144 3.44 -2.04 -2.87
C THR A 144 3.85 -1.85 -1.42
N ALA A 145 3.25 -2.60 -0.49
CA ALA A 145 3.63 -2.59 0.92
C ALA A 145 5.11 -2.99 1.10
N ARG A 146 5.54 -4.08 0.45
CA ARG A 146 6.94 -4.53 0.47
C ARG A 146 7.91 -3.47 -0.06
N ALA A 147 7.61 -2.87 -1.21
CA ALA A 147 8.45 -1.82 -1.77
C ALA A 147 8.56 -0.60 -0.83
N CYS A 148 7.46 -0.20 -0.18
CA CYS A 148 7.48 0.93 0.76
C CYS A 148 8.27 0.62 2.03
N LEU A 149 8.18 -0.62 2.53
CA LEU A 149 8.95 -1.07 3.69
C LEU A 149 10.45 -1.04 3.39
N ILE A 150 10.87 -1.62 2.26
CA ILE A 150 12.29 -1.62 1.86
C ILE A 150 12.79 -0.18 1.65
N ALA A 151 12.00 0.67 1.00
CA ALA A 151 12.35 2.08 0.80
C ALA A 151 12.52 2.82 2.14
N ALA A 152 11.62 2.60 3.11
CA ALA A 152 11.72 3.23 4.43
C ALA A 152 12.98 2.77 5.18
N ILE A 153 13.30 1.48 5.16
CA ILE A 153 14.50 0.93 5.82
C ILE A 153 15.78 1.50 5.17
N MET A 154 15.83 1.58 3.84
CA MET A 154 16.99 2.16 3.15
C MET A 154 17.15 3.65 3.44
N LEU A 155 16.05 4.41 3.52
CA LEU A 155 16.10 5.82 3.91
C LEU A 155 16.58 6.00 5.35
N CYS A 156 16.12 5.16 6.29
CA CYS A 156 16.66 5.12 7.64
C CYS A 156 18.16 4.80 7.66
N ALA A 157 18.62 3.87 6.82
CA ALA A 157 20.04 3.54 6.70
C ALA A 157 20.86 4.73 6.23
N VAL A 158 20.38 5.48 5.22
CA VAL A 158 21.04 6.72 4.75
C VAL A 158 21.09 7.76 5.86
N PHE A 159 19.99 7.94 6.60
CA PHE A 159 19.94 8.87 7.74
C PHE A 159 21.00 8.54 8.80
N VAL A 160 21.07 7.27 9.23
CA VAL A 160 22.03 6.82 10.24
C VAL A 160 23.46 6.88 9.69
N PHE A 161 23.66 6.52 8.41
CA PHE A 161 24.95 6.61 7.74
C PHE A 161 25.49 8.04 7.69
N LEU A 162 24.67 9.01 7.28
CA LEU A 162 25.09 10.41 7.20
C LEU A 162 25.49 10.95 8.58
N ILE A 163 24.73 10.65 9.63
CA ILE A 163 25.07 11.03 11.00
C ILE A 163 26.38 10.35 11.43
N SER A 164 26.49 9.04 11.21
CA SER A 164 27.66 8.25 11.61
C SER A 164 28.94 8.67 10.91
N GLN A 165 28.86 9.06 9.63
CA GLN A 165 30.02 9.46 8.85
C GLN A 165 30.43 10.91 9.13
N VAL A 166 29.47 11.83 9.20
CA VAL A 166 29.74 13.27 9.27
C VAL A 166 29.92 13.77 10.70
N LEU A 167 29.12 13.28 11.67
CA LEU A 167 29.22 13.73 13.06
C LEU A 167 30.14 12.85 13.90
N LEU A 168 30.05 11.53 13.73
CA LEU A 168 30.76 10.58 14.59
C LEU A 168 32.07 10.07 13.96
N THR A 169 32.32 10.38 12.68
CA THR A 169 33.52 9.97 11.93
C THR A 169 33.87 8.48 12.11
N VAL A 170 32.84 7.63 12.16
CA VAL A 170 33.01 6.21 12.50
C VAL A 170 33.62 5.48 11.32
N ASN A 171 34.77 4.84 11.54
CA ASN A 171 35.36 3.93 10.58
C ASN A 171 34.41 2.77 10.29
N LYS A 172 34.31 2.37 9.02
CA LYS A 172 33.42 1.29 8.54
C LYS A 172 31.91 1.61 8.63
N SER A 173 31.52 2.88 8.69
CA SER A 173 30.12 3.35 8.64
C SER A 173 29.31 2.77 7.46
N TYR A 174 29.95 2.46 6.33
CA TYR A 174 29.31 1.82 5.17
C TYR A 174 28.65 0.47 5.48
N LEU A 175 29.04 -0.21 6.56
CA LEU A 175 28.42 -1.45 7.02
C LEU A 175 26.94 -1.27 7.40
N ILE A 176 26.51 -0.04 7.70
CA ILE A 176 25.10 0.29 7.96
C ILE A 176 24.21 -0.11 6.78
N PHE A 177 24.68 0.03 5.53
CA PHE A 177 23.92 -0.39 4.37
C PHE A 177 23.76 -1.91 4.29
N LEU A 178 24.81 -2.66 4.64
CA LEU A 178 24.75 -4.12 4.65
C LEU A 178 23.84 -4.63 5.78
N ALA A 179 23.88 -3.98 6.95
CA ALA A 179 22.96 -4.21 8.05
C ALA A 179 21.51 -3.88 7.65
N ALA A 180 21.28 -2.78 6.92
CA ALA A 180 19.96 -2.41 6.45
C ALA A 180 19.35 -3.43 5.48
N VAL A 181 20.16 -4.04 4.61
CA VAL A 181 19.71 -5.15 3.75
C VAL A 181 19.28 -6.35 4.61
N ALA A 182 20.07 -6.71 5.62
CA ALA A 182 19.71 -7.82 6.53
C ALA A 182 18.40 -7.53 7.28
N ILE A 183 18.23 -6.32 7.81
CA ILE A 183 17.00 -5.88 8.48
C ILE A 183 15.82 -5.89 7.50
N ALA A 184 16.00 -5.45 6.25
CA ALA A 184 14.94 -5.44 5.25
C ALA A 184 14.43 -6.86 4.95
N ILE A 185 15.32 -7.85 4.86
CA ILE A 185 14.95 -9.26 4.68
C ILE A 185 14.13 -9.75 5.88
N ILE A 186 14.56 -9.47 7.11
CA ILE A 186 13.85 -9.88 8.33
C ILE A 186 12.47 -9.21 8.42
N CYS A 187 12.40 -7.90 8.20
CA CYS A 187 11.14 -7.16 8.24
C CYS A 187 10.16 -7.61 7.14
N ASP A 188 10.66 -8.03 5.99
CA ASP A 188 9.83 -8.57 4.91
C ASP A 188 9.16 -9.91 5.30
N VAL A 189 9.88 -10.77 6.01
CA VAL A 189 9.31 -12.00 6.60
C VAL A 189 8.23 -11.67 7.62
N ILE A 190 8.51 -10.74 8.54
CA ILE A 190 7.53 -10.28 9.54
C ILE A 190 6.26 -9.77 8.86
N LEU A 191 6.40 -9.00 7.78
CA LEU A 191 5.27 -8.50 7.00
C LEU A 191 4.49 -9.65 6.33
N ALA A 192 5.18 -10.66 5.78
CA ALA A 192 4.55 -11.82 5.16
C ALA A 192 3.70 -12.62 6.15
N TYR A 193 4.19 -12.81 7.39
CA TYR A 193 3.44 -13.45 8.47
C TYR A 193 2.29 -12.57 8.98
N SER A 194 2.53 -11.27 9.20
CA SER A 194 1.49 -10.34 9.67
C SER A 194 0.32 -10.21 8.69
N THR A 195 0.56 -10.44 7.40
CA THR A 195 -0.47 -10.35 6.35
C THR A 195 -1.06 -11.71 5.95
N ASN A 196 -0.74 -12.79 6.70
CA ASN A 196 -1.22 -14.16 6.45
C ASN A 196 -1.06 -14.62 4.99
N GLN A 197 0.11 -14.36 4.40
CA GLN A 197 0.35 -14.78 3.01
C GLN A 197 0.46 -16.30 2.90
N LYS A 198 -0.19 -16.88 1.89
CA LYS A 198 -0.21 -18.33 1.62
C LYS A 198 1.18 -18.97 1.48
N PHE A 199 2.21 -18.18 1.17
CA PHE A 199 3.59 -18.64 0.95
C PHE A 199 4.61 -18.02 1.94
N ALA A 200 4.17 -17.60 3.12
CA ALA A 200 5.06 -16.99 4.13
C ALA A 200 6.23 -17.89 4.55
N ILE A 201 6.02 -19.21 4.57
CA ILE A 201 7.07 -20.21 4.92
C ILE A 201 8.22 -20.17 3.90
N PHE A 202 7.94 -20.00 2.61
CA PHE A 202 9.01 -19.89 1.60
C PHE A 202 9.84 -18.61 1.76
N ASN A 203 9.20 -17.50 2.13
CA ASN A 203 9.93 -16.27 2.44
C ASN A 203 10.84 -16.45 3.66
N LEU A 204 10.39 -17.16 4.69
CA LEU A 204 11.20 -17.48 5.87
C LEU A 204 12.43 -18.31 5.50
N LEU A 205 12.22 -19.36 4.70
CA LEU A 205 13.26 -20.30 4.30
C LEU A 205 14.37 -19.63 3.46
N ILE A 206 14.04 -18.61 2.68
CA ILE A 206 15.05 -17.86 1.91
C ILE A 206 15.72 -16.80 2.80
N ALA A 207 14.96 -16.18 3.69
CA ALA A 207 15.42 -15.10 4.54
C ALA A 207 16.42 -15.54 5.60
N LEU A 208 16.24 -16.74 6.17
CA LEU A 208 17.10 -17.25 7.25
C LEU A 208 18.58 -17.40 6.81
N PRO A 209 18.92 -18.12 5.72
CA PRO A 209 20.30 -18.27 5.28
C PRO A 209 20.86 -16.96 4.70
N SER A 210 20.02 -16.17 4.02
CA SER A 210 20.43 -14.88 3.46
C SER A 210 20.81 -13.87 4.55
N SER A 211 20.00 -13.76 5.61
CA SER A 211 20.30 -12.87 6.74
C SER A 211 21.48 -13.36 7.56
N ALA A 212 21.61 -14.68 7.79
CA ALA A 212 22.76 -15.27 8.48
C ALA A 212 24.07 -15.00 7.75
N ALA A 213 24.09 -15.12 6.41
CA ALA A 213 25.26 -14.80 5.60
C ALA A 213 25.66 -13.32 5.70
N LEU A 214 24.69 -12.41 5.63
CA LEU A 214 24.95 -10.97 5.78
C LEU A 214 25.47 -10.63 7.19
N ILE A 215 24.86 -11.19 8.24
CA ILE A 215 25.31 -11.00 9.63
C ILE A 215 26.75 -11.51 9.82
N TYR A 216 27.08 -12.68 9.27
CA TYR A 216 28.43 -13.22 9.32
C TYR A 216 29.45 -12.29 8.65
N ILE A 217 29.13 -11.74 7.47
CA ILE A 217 30.00 -10.79 6.77
C ILE A 217 30.19 -9.52 7.60
N ILE A 218 29.12 -8.97 8.21
CA ILE A 218 29.21 -7.78 9.07
C ILE A 218 30.14 -8.04 10.26
N LEU A 219 29.92 -9.14 10.98
CA LEU A 219 30.70 -9.49 12.17
C LEU A 219 32.18 -9.73 11.84
N SER A 220 32.45 -10.35 10.69
CA SER A 220 33.82 -10.57 10.22
C SER A 220 34.52 -9.26 9.82
N LEU A 221 33.81 -8.35 9.13
CA LEU A 221 34.34 -7.05 8.73
C LEU A 221 34.55 -6.11 9.93
N LEU A 222 33.78 -6.28 11.00
CA LEU A 222 33.98 -5.58 12.27
C LEU A 222 35.10 -6.19 13.13
N GLU A 223 35.74 -7.28 12.68
CA GLU A 223 36.80 -8.00 13.41
C GLU A 223 36.34 -8.53 14.79
N LEU A 224 35.02 -8.60 15.02
CA LEU A 224 34.44 -9.21 16.23
C LEU A 224 34.61 -10.73 16.21
N ILE A 225 34.69 -11.31 15.02
CA ILE A 225 34.72 -12.74 14.79
C ILE A 225 35.77 -13.06 13.71
N SER A 226 36.53 -14.13 13.91
CA SER A 226 37.48 -14.64 12.93
C SER A 226 36.77 -15.33 11.75
N TRP A 227 37.31 -15.19 10.54
CA TRP A 227 36.78 -15.85 9.33
C TRP A 227 36.67 -17.39 9.46
N HIS A 228 37.54 -18.00 10.24
CA HIS A 228 37.48 -19.42 10.56
C HIS A 228 37.37 -19.58 12.09
N PRO A 229 36.49 -20.45 12.62
CA PRO A 229 35.56 -21.39 11.95
C PRO A 229 34.12 -20.85 11.79
N TYR A 230 33.89 -19.56 12.00
CA TYR A 230 32.54 -19.01 12.19
C TYR A 230 31.66 -18.96 10.94
N TRP A 231 32.17 -19.33 9.77
CA TRP A 231 31.37 -19.62 8.57
C TRP A 231 30.27 -20.68 8.85
N LEU A 232 30.43 -21.49 9.90
CA LEU A 232 29.42 -22.43 10.40
C LEU A 232 28.08 -21.78 10.73
N ILE A 233 28.01 -20.47 10.99
CA ILE A 233 26.74 -19.73 11.19
C ILE A 233 25.81 -19.92 9.98
N ILE A 234 26.36 -19.91 8.76
CA ILE A 234 25.58 -20.11 7.53
C ILE A 234 25.04 -21.54 7.47
N LEU A 235 25.87 -22.53 7.80
CA LEU A 235 25.49 -23.94 7.79
C LEU A 235 24.41 -24.24 8.85
N ASN A 236 24.52 -23.61 10.03
CA ASN A 236 23.51 -23.69 11.08
C ASN A 236 22.16 -23.09 10.65
N ALA A 237 22.16 -22.02 9.84
CA ALA A 237 20.92 -21.46 9.30
C ALA A 237 20.22 -22.46 8.36
N PHE A 238 20.95 -23.12 7.46
CA PHE A 238 20.38 -24.17 6.61
C PHE A 238 19.83 -25.36 7.41
N LEU A 239 20.51 -25.75 8.51
CA LEU A 239 19.99 -26.79 9.40
C LEU A 239 18.68 -26.37 10.06
N ALA A 240 18.58 -25.11 10.50
CA ALA A 240 17.35 -24.58 11.08
C ALA A 240 16.19 -24.56 10.06
N ASP A 241 16.46 -24.19 8.80
CA ASP A 241 15.48 -24.29 7.71
C ASP A 241 14.97 -25.72 7.50
N PHE A 242 15.86 -26.70 7.53
CA PHE A 242 15.50 -28.11 7.40
C PHE A 242 14.57 -28.56 8.53
N ILE A 243 14.85 -28.14 9.76
CA ILE A 243 14.00 -28.40 10.92
C ILE A 243 12.62 -27.74 10.75
N ILE A 244 12.57 -26.49 10.26
CA ILE A 244 11.31 -25.77 10.02
C ILE A 244 10.45 -26.51 8.99
N ILE A 245 11.05 -27.02 7.91
CA ILE A 245 10.34 -27.82 6.90
C ILE A 245 9.74 -29.09 7.52
N ILE A 246 10.53 -29.85 8.30
CA ILE A 246 10.05 -31.08 8.95
C ILE A 246 8.88 -30.77 9.89
N LEU A 247 8.98 -29.70 10.68
CA LEU A 247 7.91 -29.27 11.58
C LEU A 247 6.65 -28.86 10.81
N ALA A 248 6.80 -28.16 9.68
CA ALA A 248 5.67 -27.76 8.84
C ALA A 248 4.95 -28.98 8.24
N ILE A 249 5.68 -29.98 7.75
CA ILE A 249 5.12 -31.22 7.20
C ILE A 249 4.40 -32.01 8.30
N SER A 250 5.04 -32.20 9.46
CA SER A 250 4.45 -32.93 10.59
C SER A 250 3.17 -32.27 11.12
N ARG A 251 3.11 -30.93 11.10
CA ARG A 251 1.91 -30.21 11.49
C ARG A 251 0.78 -30.39 10.48
N ASN A 252 1.11 -30.41 9.18
CA ASN A 252 0.11 -30.59 8.14
C ASN A 252 -0.46 -32.02 8.14
N SER A 253 0.38 -33.04 8.34
CA SER A 253 -0.08 -34.44 8.45
C SER A 253 -0.99 -34.65 9.67
N LYS A 254 -0.65 -34.06 10.83
CA LYS A 254 -1.50 -34.12 12.03
C LYS A 254 -2.84 -33.40 11.86
N ASN A 255 -2.89 -32.38 11.01
CA ASN A 255 -4.15 -31.67 10.74
C ASN A 255 -5.03 -32.44 9.75
N SER A 256 -4.46 -33.11 8.74
CA SER A 256 -5.24 -33.97 7.84
C SER A 256 -5.81 -35.19 8.57
N GLU A 257 -5.02 -35.82 9.45
CA GLU A 257 -5.51 -36.92 10.31
C GLU A 257 -6.67 -36.50 11.21
N LYS A 258 -6.71 -35.24 11.67
CA LYS A 258 -7.82 -34.70 12.48
C LYS A 258 -9.06 -34.37 11.65
N GLU A 259 -8.90 -33.80 10.46
CA GLU A 259 -10.03 -33.56 9.55
C GLU A 259 -10.68 -34.87 9.09
N GLU A 260 -9.88 -35.87 8.73
CA GLU A 260 -10.37 -37.21 8.37
C GLU A 260 -11.11 -37.89 9.54
N ALA A 261 -10.60 -37.75 10.77
CA ALA A 261 -11.29 -38.25 11.95
C ALA A 261 -12.63 -37.52 12.18
N ASP A 262 -12.66 -36.20 12.12
CA ASP A 262 -13.88 -35.41 12.35
C ASP A 262 -14.96 -35.65 11.27
N ASP A 263 -14.57 -35.92 10.02
CA ASP A 263 -15.51 -36.27 8.96
C ASP A 263 -16.09 -37.68 9.14
N LEU A 264 -15.27 -38.66 9.58
CA LEU A 264 -15.75 -40.00 9.94
C LEU A 264 -16.72 -40.00 11.14
N TRP A 265 -16.59 -39.05 12.06
CA TRP A 265 -17.52 -38.88 13.18
C TRP A 265 -18.83 -38.16 12.78
N LYS A 266 -18.86 -37.41 11.68
CA LYS A 266 -20.07 -36.72 11.18
C LYS A 266 -20.92 -37.57 10.24
N GLU A 267 -20.35 -38.61 9.63
CA GLU A 267 -21.08 -39.54 8.76
C GLU A 267 -21.80 -40.67 9.51
N ASN A 268 -21.56 -40.83 10.82
CA ASN A 268 -22.27 -41.77 11.71
C ASN A 268 -23.31 -41.06 12.59
#